data_AF-A0A366H088-F1
#
_entry.id   AF-A0A366H088-F1
#
_cell.length_a   1.000
_cell.length_b   1.000
_cell.length_c   1.000
_cell.angle_alpha   90.00
_cell.angle_beta   90.00
_cell.angle_gamma   90.00
#
_symmetry.space_group_name_H-M   'P 1'
#
loop_
_entity.id
_entity.type
_entity.pdbx_description
1 polymer ?
#
loop_
_entity_poly.entity_id
_entity_poly.type
_entity_poly.pdbx_seq_one_letter_code
_entity_poly.pdbx_strand_id
1 'polypeptide(L)'
;MNDLKAQILAHIAAAAPGQVWTPTDFSHLGSRSAMDKALQRLVATGELRRIDRGLYDRPKVNSLTTKAATPDYRAIVDAIARRDQLRLLVDGMTAANDLGLTDAVPAHVTIHTDARRRTIQLDNLTVTFKLTAPSRLYWAGRPAMRVVQALHWLKDTLPADKPRIIKRLTQLLADTQGDAIRQDLISGFNTLPAWMQALIRELPGCNPQITAPTNERTKAA
;
A
#
# COMPACT_ATOMS: atom_id res chain seq x y z
N MET A 1 1.10 -27.69 23.63
CA MET A 1 1.57 -27.42 22.25
C MET A 1 0.43 -27.18 21.23
N ASN A 2 -0.80 -27.67 21.45
CA ASN A 2 -1.94 -27.47 20.53
C ASN A 2 -2.55 -26.04 20.59
N ASP A 3 -2.34 -25.36 21.72
CA ASP A 3 -2.91 -24.04 22.00
C ASP A 3 -2.36 -22.94 21.08
N LEU A 4 -1.05 -22.90 20.86
CA LEU A 4 -0.43 -21.88 20.00
C LEU A 4 -0.91 -21.96 18.53
N LYS A 5 -1.09 -23.18 17.99
CA LYS A 5 -1.63 -23.37 16.64
C LYS A 5 -3.02 -22.75 16.54
N ALA A 6 -3.89 -23.06 17.52
CA ALA A 6 -5.26 -22.57 17.55
C ALA A 6 -5.30 -21.04 17.66
N GLN A 7 -4.46 -20.45 18.52
CA GLN A 7 -4.35 -18.99 18.66
C GLN A 7 -3.91 -18.30 17.37
N ILE A 8 -2.90 -18.84 16.68
CA ILE A 8 -2.46 -18.30 15.37
C ILE A 8 -3.60 -18.36 14.35
N LEU A 9 -4.27 -19.50 14.24
CA LEU A 9 -5.38 -19.66 13.28
C LEU A 9 -6.58 -18.77 13.61
N ALA A 10 -6.90 -18.59 14.91
CA ALA A 10 -7.94 -17.68 15.35
C ALA A 10 -7.59 -16.22 15.01
N HIS A 11 -6.33 -15.82 15.23
CA HIS A 11 -5.86 -14.48 14.86
C HIS A 11 -5.96 -14.25 13.34
N ILE A 12 -5.56 -15.23 12.53
CA ILE A 12 -5.68 -15.16 11.06
C ILE A 12 -7.15 -15.13 10.63
N ALA A 13 -8.03 -15.88 11.29
CA ALA A 13 -9.46 -15.95 10.95
C ALA A 13 -10.22 -14.67 11.29
N ALA A 14 -9.81 -13.94 12.33
CA ALA A 14 -10.42 -12.67 12.73
C ALA A 14 -10.01 -11.49 11.82
N ALA A 15 -8.98 -11.67 11.00
CA ALA A 15 -8.44 -10.64 10.13
C ALA A 15 -9.14 -10.57 8.77
N ALA A 16 -8.89 -9.48 8.04
CA ALA A 16 -9.40 -9.33 6.69
C ALA A 16 -8.82 -10.42 5.75
N PRO A 17 -9.63 -10.96 4.82
CA PRO A 17 -9.14 -11.92 3.84
C PRO A 17 -7.99 -11.36 2.99
N GLY A 18 -7.05 -12.22 2.60
CA GLY A 18 -5.95 -11.85 1.71
C GLY A 18 -4.74 -11.19 2.40
N GLN A 19 -4.77 -11.05 3.73
CA GLN A 19 -3.64 -10.54 4.49
C GLN A 19 -2.45 -11.51 4.47
N VAL A 20 -1.25 -10.94 4.34
CA VAL A 20 0.03 -11.64 4.48
C VAL A 20 0.59 -11.43 5.88
N TRP A 21 1.07 -12.51 6.48
CA TRP A 21 1.54 -12.60 7.84
C TRP A 21 3.03 -12.81 7.92
N THR A 22 3.59 -12.27 8.99
CA THR A 22 5.00 -12.39 9.36
C THR A 22 5.09 -12.96 10.78
N PRO A 23 6.21 -13.59 11.18
CA PRO A 23 6.35 -14.07 12.55
C PRO A 23 6.18 -12.98 13.62
N THR A 24 6.50 -11.73 13.29
CA THR A 24 6.33 -10.57 14.17
C THR A 24 4.87 -10.24 14.47
N ASP A 25 3.92 -10.64 13.62
CA ASP A 25 2.50 -10.42 13.86
C ASP A 25 1.97 -11.24 15.04
N PHE A 26 2.67 -12.33 15.36
CA PHE A 26 2.33 -13.27 16.45
C PHE A 26 3.25 -13.13 17.66
N SER A 27 4.07 -12.07 17.74
CA SER A 27 5.06 -11.92 18.81
C SER A 27 4.47 -11.87 20.22
N HIS A 28 3.20 -11.49 20.34
CA HIS A 28 2.45 -11.46 21.60
C HIS A 28 2.01 -12.84 22.09
N LEU A 29 2.07 -13.88 21.23
CA LEU A 29 1.63 -15.25 21.55
C LEU A 29 2.76 -16.15 22.07
N GLY A 30 4.02 -15.71 21.97
CA GLY A 30 5.16 -16.46 22.50
C GLY A 30 6.49 -16.15 21.84
N SER A 31 7.49 -16.99 22.09
CA SER A 31 8.85 -16.78 21.60
C SER A 31 8.96 -16.93 20.08
N ARG A 32 9.94 -16.25 19.49
CA ARG A 32 10.19 -16.29 18.04
C ARG A 32 10.41 -17.71 17.51
N SER A 33 11.16 -18.53 18.25
CA SER A 33 11.42 -19.92 17.86
C SER A 33 10.17 -20.80 17.91
N ALA A 34 9.27 -20.55 18.86
CA ALA A 34 7.97 -21.22 18.92
C ALA A 34 7.08 -20.81 17.75
N MET A 35 7.04 -19.52 17.39
CA MET A 35 6.28 -19.02 16.24
C MET A 35 6.80 -19.62 14.93
N ASP A 36 8.11 -19.59 14.72
CA ASP A 36 8.71 -20.12 13.49
C ASP A 36 8.40 -21.63 13.33
N LYS A 37 8.46 -22.42 14.42
CA LYS A 37 8.06 -23.84 14.41
C LYS A 37 6.57 -24.04 14.15
N ALA A 38 5.71 -23.22 14.75
CA ALA A 38 4.27 -23.30 14.56
C ALA A 38 3.87 -22.97 13.12
N LEU A 39 4.42 -21.88 12.55
CA LEU A 39 4.20 -21.47 11.16
C LEU A 39 4.73 -22.52 10.18
N GLN A 40 5.92 -23.11 10.43
CA GLN A 40 6.44 -24.22 9.63
C GLN A 40 5.49 -25.42 9.62
N ARG A 41 4.93 -25.78 10.79
CA ARG A 41 3.95 -26.88 10.89
C ARG A 41 2.66 -26.56 10.16
N LEU A 42 2.14 -25.33 10.28
CA LEU A 42 0.94 -24.89 9.57
C LEU A 42 1.13 -24.92 8.05
N VAL A 43 2.32 -24.59 7.56
CA VAL A 43 2.67 -24.74 6.14
C VAL A 43 2.75 -26.23 5.76
N ALA A 44 3.37 -27.07 6.58
CA ALA A 44 3.47 -28.51 6.32
C ALA A 44 2.09 -29.20 6.28
N THR A 45 1.11 -28.71 7.04
CA THR A 45 -0.28 -29.22 7.03
C THR A 45 -1.16 -28.57 5.96
N GLY A 46 -0.62 -27.64 5.14
CA GLY A 46 -1.38 -26.96 4.08
C GLY A 46 -2.35 -25.87 4.56
N GLU A 47 -2.35 -25.53 5.84
CA GLU A 47 -3.21 -24.49 6.43
C GLU A 47 -2.76 -23.10 5.99
N LEU A 48 -1.45 -22.92 5.81
CA LEU A 48 -0.82 -21.71 5.31
C LEU A 48 0.06 -22.04 4.11
N ARG A 49 0.22 -21.06 3.22
CA ARG A 49 1.22 -21.08 2.17
C ARG A 49 2.37 -20.16 2.57
N ARG A 50 3.60 -20.59 2.31
CA ARG A 50 4.79 -19.74 2.45
C ARG A 50 5.06 -19.07 1.11
N ILE A 51 4.96 -17.75 1.06
CA ILE A 51 5.23 -16.95 -0.14
C ILE A 51 6.74 -16.78 -0.33
N ASP A 52 7.43 -16.37 0.75
CA ASP A 52 8.88 -16.22 0.80
C ASP A 52 9.33 -16.42 2.26
N ARG A 53 10.62 -16.23 2.55
CA ARG A 53 11.19 -16.31 3.88
C ARG A 53 10.51 -15.30 4.83
N GLY A 54 9.75 -15.85 5.77
CA GLY A 54 9.08 -15.08 6.80
C GLY A 54 7.83 -14.34 6.31
N LEU A 55 7.27 -14.74 5.18
CA LEU A 55 6.01 -14.25 4.63
C LEU A 55 5.07 -15.44 4.38
N TYR A 56 3.88 -15.36 4.96
CA TYR A 56 2.90 -16.45 4.96
C TYR A 56 1.54 -15.90 4.61
N ASP A 57 0.75 -16.61 3.82
CA ASP A 57 -0.65 -16.27 3.61
C ASP A 57 -1.55 -17.49 3.83
N ARG A 58 -2.83 -17.20 4.00
CA ARG A 58 -3.85 -18.25 3.95
C ARG A 58 -4.38 -18.30 2.51
N PRO A 59 -4.02 -19.32 1.72
CA PRO A 59 -4.37 -19.36 0.32
C PRO A 59 -5.89 -19.43 0.17
N LYS A 60 -6.45 -18.49 -0.59
CA LYS A 60 -7.86 -18.56 -0.99
C LYS A 60 -7.94 -19.49 -2.20
N VAL A 61 -8.75 -20.54 -2.11
CA VAL A 61 -9.03 -21.39 -3.26
C VAL A 61 -10.04 -20.67 -4.15
N ASN A 62 -9.68 -20.49 -5.43
CA ASN A 62 -10.63 -19.98 -6.39
C ASN A 62 -11.60 -21.11 -6.77
N SER A 63 -12.89 -20.92 -6.52
CA SER A 63 -13.94 -21.92 -6.79
C SER A 63 -14.08 -22.26 -8.27
N LEU A 64 -13.64 -21.38 -9.18
CA LEU A 64 -13.75 -21.57 -10.63
C LEU A 64 -12.57 -22.37 -11.22
N THR A 65 -11.36 -22.19 -10.68
CA THR A 65 -10.14 -22.81 -11.23
C THR A 65 -9.58 -23.91 -10.34
N THR A 66 -10.11 -24.05 -9.12
CA THR A 66 -9.63 -24.97 -8.06
C THR A 66 -8.15 -24.73 -7.67
N LYS A 67 -7.53 -23.66 -8.19
CA LYS A 67 -6.16 -23.26 -7.88
C LYS A 67 -6.16 -22.25 -6.74
N ALA A 68 -5.07 -22.27 -5.95
CA ALA A 68 -4.81 -21.22 -4.98
C ALA A 68 -4.67 -19.88 -5.71
N ALA A 69 -5.36 -18.84 -5.25
CA ALA A 69 -5.22 -17.50 -5.78
C ALA A 69 -3.79 -17.00 -5.59
N THR A 70 -3.26 -16.29 -6.58
CA THR A 70 -2.00 -15.55 -6.45
C THR A 70 -2.15 -14.51 -5.34
N PRO A 71 -1.20 -14.42 -4.38
CA PRO A 71 -1.30 -13.41 -3.34
C PRO A 71 -1.21 -11.99 -3.93
N ASP A 72 -1.95 -11.05 -3.35
CA ASP A 72 -1.83 -9.64 -3.75
C ASP A 72 -0.44 -9.12 -3.35
N TYR A 73 0.29 -8.58 -4.32
CA TYR A 73 1.59 -7.97 -4.09
C TYR A 73 1.51 -6.82 -3.07
N ARG A 74 0.37 -6.12 -2.99
CA ARG A 74 0.16 -5.04 -2.00
C ARG A 74 0.22 -5.58 -0.58
N ALA A 75 -0.46 -6.70 -0.33
CA ALA A 75 -0.44 -7.35 0.99
C ALA A 75 0.97 -7.84 1.36
N ILE A 76 1.75 -8.29 0.37
CA ILE A 76 3.15 -8.67 0.55
C ILE A 76 4.01 -7.46 0.92
N VAL A 77 3.88 -6.36 0.17
CA VAL A 77 4.58 -5.10 0.43
C VAL A 77 4.23 -4.58 1.83
N ASP A 78 2.96 -4.59 2.21
CA ASP A 78 2.50 -4.16 3.54
C ASP A 78 3.07 -5.05 4.66
N ALA A 79 3.15 -6.37 4.44
CA ALA A 79 3.77 -7.29 5.39
C ALA A 79 5.27 -7.04 5.57
N ILE A 80 5.99 -6.74 4.48
CA ILE A 80 7.41 -6.38 4.53
C ILE A 80 7.60 -5.06 5.27
N ALA A 81 6.79 -4.04 4.96
CA ALA A 81 6.84 -2.75 5.63
C ALA A 81 6.65 -2.90 7.16
N ARG A 82 5.65 -3.69 7.59
CA ARG A 82 5.38 -3.96 9.01
C ARG A 82 6.51 -4.72 9.71
N ARG A 83 7.00 -5.80 9.09
CA ARG A 83 8.05 -6.65 9.68
C ARG A 83 9.37 -5.91 9.85
N ASP A 84 9.74 -5.18 8.80
CA ASP A 84 11.09 -4.62 8.67
C ASP A 84 11.15 -3.11 8.95
N GLN A 85 10.00 -2.49 9.25
CA GLN A 85 9.85 -1.05 9.52
C GLN A 85 10.45 -0.19 8.39
N LEU A 86 10.21 -0.61 7.15
CA LEU A 86 10.77 0.01 5.95
C LEU A 86 9.83 1.01 5.33
N ARG A 87 10.42 2.07 4.76
CA ARG A 87 9.71 2.97 3.86
C ARG A 87 9.61 2.30 2.50
N LEU A 88 8.41 1.89 2.11
CA LEU A 88 8.13 1.29 0.79
C LEU A 88 7.27 2.24 -0.03
N LEU A 89 7.75 2.57 -1.24
CA LEU A 89 7.11 3.47 -2.17
C LEU A 89 6.97 2.76 -3.52
N VAL A 90 5.74 2.56 -3.98
CA VAL A 90 5.47 1.89 -5.26
C VAL A 90 5.82 2.82 -6.44
N ASP A 91 6.23 2.25 -7.58
CA ASP A 91 6.47 3.03 -8.79
C ASP A 91 5.18 3.64 -9.36
N GLY A 92 5.36 4.68 -10.19
CA GLY A 92 4.25 5.48 -10.70
C GLY A 92 3.33 4.76 -11.68
N MET A 93 3.85 3.84 -12.50
CA MET A 93 3.03 3.07 -13.44
C MET A 93 2.11 2.10 -12.68
N THR A 94 2.69 1.34 -11.74
CA THR A 94 1.92 0.47 -10.85
C THR A 94 0.91 1.27 -10.03
N ALA A 95 1.29 2.42 -9.47
CA ALA A 95 0.36 3.31 -8.77
C ALA A 95 -0.79 3.79 -9.66
N ALA A 96 -0.51 4.14 -10.93
CA ALA A 96 -1.54 4.56 -11.86
C ALA A 96 -2.51 3.41 -12.19
N ASN A 97 -2.01 2.19 -12.34
CA ASN A 97 -2.86 1.01 -12.57
C ASN A 97 -3.71 0.68 -11.33
N ASP A 98 -3.13 0.73 -10.13
CA ASP A 98 -3.84 0.56 -8.86
C ASP A 98 -5.05 1.50 -8.72
N LEU A 99 -4.94 2.72 -9.24
CA LEU A 99 -6.01 3.73 -9.20
C LEU A 99 -6.98 3.64 -10.39
N GLY A 100 -6.76 2.72 -11.33
CA GLY A 100 -7.53 2.61 -12.58
C GLY A 100 -7.35 3.82 -13.50
N LEU A 101 -6.18 4.48 -13.43
CA LEU A 101 -5.81 5.57 -14.34
C LEU A 101 -5.18 5.05 -15.63
N THR A 102 -4.78 3.77 -15.65
CA THR A 102 -4.26 3.04 -16.80
C THR A 102 -4.65 1.56 -16.72
N ASP A 103 -4.87 0.95 -17.89
CA ASP A 103 -5.26 -0.46 -18.03
C ASP A 103 -4.05 -1.39 -18.23
N ALA A 104 -2.83 -0.84 -18.27
CA ALA A 104 -1.63 -1.64 -18.42
C ALA A 104 -1.38 -2.47 -17.15
N VAL A 105 -1.47 -3.79 -17.27
CA VAL A 105 -1.19 -4.74 -16.20
C VAL A 105 0.33 -4.94 -16.09
N PRO A 106 0.97 -4.57 -14.97
CA PRO A 106 2.41 -4.69 -14.85
C PRO A 106 2.83 -6.16 -14.66
N ALA A 107 3.79 -6.63 -15.46
CA ALA A 107 4.53 -7.87 -15.18
C ALA A 107 5.68 -7.64 -14.16
N HIS A 108 6.08 -6.39 -13.98
CA HIS A 108 7.14 -5.97 -13.08
C HIS A 108 6.69 -4.79 -12.23
N VAL A 109 6.84 -4.91 -10.92
CA VAL A 109 6.58 -3.84 -9.96
C VAL A 109 7.91 -3.43 -9.33
N THR A 110 8.16 -2.12 -9.25
CA THR A 110 9.34 -1.59 -8.57
C THR A 110 8.93 -0.90 -7.27
N ILE A 111 9.50 -1.37 -6.16
CA ILE A 111 9.31 -0.77 -4.84
C ILE A 111 10.58 -0.03 -4.45
N HIS A 112 10.48 1.28 -4.32
CA HIS A 112 11.52 2.12 -3.77
C HIS A 112 11.58 1.99 -2.25
N THR A 113 12.78 1.79 -1.72
CA THR A 113 12.99 1.60 -0.28
C THR A 113 14.36 2.10 0.18
N ASP A 114 14.50 2.39 1.46
CA ASP A 114 15.74 2.82 2.11
C ASP A 114 16.62 1.64 2.58
N ALA A 115 16.19 0.39 2.37
CA ALA A 115 16.99 -0.79 2.68
C ALA A 115 17.13 -1.74 1.50
N ARG A 116 18.23 -2.51 1.48
CA ARG A 116 18.44 -3.55 0.46
C ARG A 116 17.49 -4.72 0.71
N ARG A 117 16.81 -5.15 -0.34
CA ARG A 117 15.92 -6.33 -0.34
C ARG A 117 16.11 -7.15 -1.60
N ARG A 118 15.84 -8.45 -1.48
CA ARG A 118 15.86 -9.37 -2.62
C ARG A 118 14.55 -9.23 -3.39
N THR A 119 14.62 -9.43 -4.69
CA THR A 119 13.45 -9.54 -5.57
C THR A 119 12.56 -10.70 -5.11
N ILE A 120 11.25 -10.47 -5.13
CA ILE A 120 10.24 -11.49 -4.85
C ILE A 120 9.56 -11.85 -6.16
N GLN A 121 9.42 -13.14 -6.42
CA GLN A 121 8.71 -13.66 -7.59
C GLN A 121 7.34 -14.19 -7.17
N LEU A 122 6.29 -13.74 -7.87
CA LEU A 122 4.89 -14.06 -7.62
C LEU A 122 4.24 -14.52 -8.92
N ASP A 123 4.32 -15.81 -9.22
CA ASP A 123 3.88 -16.38 -10.51
C ASP A 123 4.46 -15.58 -11.70
N ASN A 124 3.65 -14.78 -12.38
CA ASN A 124 4.04 -13.96 -13.53
C ASN A 124 4.43 -12.51 -13.18
N LEU A 125 4.43 -12.17 -11.89
CA LEU A 125 4.74 -10.83 -11.38
C LEU A 125 6.07 -10.83 -10.63
N THR A 126 6.99 -9.96 -11.05
CA THR A 126 8.25 -9.74 -10.34
C THR A 126 8.19 -8.45 -9.52
N VAL A 127 8.40 -8.55 -8.21
CA VAL A 127 8.52 -7.38 -7.32
C VAL A 127 9.99 -7.11 -7.03
N THR A 128 10.53 -6.04 -7.60
CA THR A 128 11.92 -5.61 -7.42
C THR A 128 12.02 -4.48 -6.40
N PHE A 129 13.14 -4.42 -5.67
CA PHE A 129 13.38 -3.38 -4.67
C PHE A 129 14.54 -2.48 -5.09
N LYS A 130 14.28 -1.17 -5.14
CA LYS A 130 15.27 -0.16 -5.54
C LYS A 130 15.66 0.72 -4.36
N LEU A 131 16.95 0.66 -4.01
CA LEU A 131 17.51 1.51 -2.95
C LEU A 131 17.36 2.98 -3.34
N THR A 132 16.75 3.76 -2.45
CA THR A 132 16.37 5.15 -2.67
C THR A 132 16.67 5.97 -1.42
N ALA A 133 17.21 7.18 -1.60
CA ALA A 133 17.51 8.05 -0.48
C ALA A 133 16.23 8.40 0.33
N PRO A 134 16.29 8.42 1.67
CA PRO A 134 15.11 8.70 2.52
C PRO A 134 14.40 10.01 2.17
N SER A 135 15.12 11.01 1.67
CA SER A 135 14.56 12.30 1.22
C SER A 135 13.55 12.18 0.07
N ARG A 136 13.64 11.11 -0.76
CA ARG A 136 12.71 10.83 -1.85
C ARG A 136 11.56 9.91 -1.45
N LEU A 137 11.54 9.44 -0.21
CA LEU A 137 10.56 8.49 0.32
C LEU A 137 9.53 9.16 1.25
N TYR A 138 9.34 10.48 1.16
CA TYR A 138 8.38 11.21 1.99
C TYR A 138 6.98 10.58 1.94
N TRP A 139 6.53 10.20 0.74
CA TRP A 139 5.21 9.61 0.52
C TRP A 139 5.13 8.11 0.85
N ALA A 140 6.23 7.45 1.17
CA ALA A 140 6.24 6.01 1.44
C ALA A 140 5.31 5.67 2.63
N GLY A 141 4.43 4.69 2.45
CA GLY A 141 3.46 4.26 3.47
C GLY A 141 2.35 5.26 3.80
N ARG A 142 2.28 6.42 3.15
CA ARG A 142 1.25 7.44 3.41
C ARG A 142 -0.02 7.20 2.58
N PRO A 143 -1.22 7.59 3.06
CA PRO A 143 -2.48 7.38 2.32
C PRO A 143 -2.46 7.90 0.88
N ALA A 144 -1.87 9.07 0.63
CA ALA A 144 -1.85 9.68 -0.70
C ALA A 144 -0.69 9.20 -1.59
N MET A 145 0.13 8.25 -1.12
CA MET A 145 1.31 7.73 -1.83
C MET A 145 1.01 7.39 -3.30
N ARG A 146 -0.01 6.58 -3.54
CA ARG A 146 -0.38 6.13 -4.89
C ARG A 146 -0.84 7.27 -5.78
N VAL A 147 -1.57 8.24 -5.24
CA VAL A 147 -2.02 9.41 -6.00
C VAL A 147 -0.81 10.19 -6.50
N VAL A 148 0.14 10.48 -5.62
CA VAL A 148 1.34 11.24 -5.97
C VAL A 148 2.22 10.49 -6.97
N GLN A 149 2.43 9.19 -6.78
CA GLN A 149 3.22 8.37 -7.71
C GLN A 149 2.55 8.24 -9.08
N ALA A 150 1.24 8.02 -9.12
CA ALA A 150 0.48 7.96 -10.36
C ALA A 150 0.55 9.29 -11.13
N LEU A 151 0.43 10.42 -10.44
CA LEU A 151 0.53 11.74 -11.07
C LEU A 151 1.93 11.99 -11.64
N HIS A 152 3.00 11.56 -10.96
CA HIS A 152 4.36 11.64 -11.50
C HIS A 152 4.52 10.87 -12.81
N TRP A 153 3.91 9.69 -12.91
CA TRP A 153 3.89 8.87 -14.14
C TRP A 153 3.07 9.52 -15.26
N LEU A 154 1.89 10.05 -14.92
CA LEU A 154 0.96 10.64 -15.88
C LEU A 154 1.32 12.06 -16.29
N LYS A 155 2.41 12.64 -15.79
CA LYS A 155 2.77 14.04 -16.01
C LYS A 155 2.75 14.44 -17.49
N ASP A 156 3.30 13.58 -18.35
CA ASP A 156 3.43 13.88 -19.79
C ASP A 156 2.14 13.65 -20.57
N THR A 157 1.25 12.76 -20.10
CA THR A 157 -0.08 12.52 -20.69
C THR A 157 -1.18 13.41 -20.12
N LEU A 158 -0.89 14.07 -18.98
CA LEU A 158 -1.82 14.92 -18.25
C LEU A 158 -2.51 15.97 -19.12
N PRO A 159 -1.85 16.70 -20.04
CA PRO A 159 -2.52 17.75 -20.81
C PRO A 159 -3.67 17.23 -21.69
N ALA A 160 -3.54 16.01 -22.23
CA ALA A 160 -4.57 15.39 -23.06
C ALA A 160 -5.68 14.73 -22.23
N ASP A 161 -5.31 14.11 -21.10
CA ASP A 161 -6.20 13.24 -20.32
C ASP A 161 -6.73 13.87 -19.02
N LYS A 162 -6.43 15.16 -18.77
CA LYS A 162 -6.75 15.85 -17.50
C LYS A 162 -8.19 15.63 -17.02
N PRO A 163 -9.25 15.78 -17.84
CA PRO A 163 -10.62 15.63 -17.37
C PRO A 163 -10.92 14.21 -16.86
N ARG A 164 -10.38 13.18 -17.53
CA ARG A 164 -10.52 11.78 -17.13
C ARG A 164 -9.82 11.51 -15.81
N ILE A 165 -8.60 12.03 -15.65
CA ILE A 165 -7.78 11.86 -14.45
C ILE A 165 -8.45 12.54 -13.25
N ILE A 166 -8.87 13.80 -13.38
CA ILE A 166 -9.58 14.53 -12.31
C ILE A 166 -10.87 13.79 -11.92
N LYS A 167 -11.67 13.34 -12.88
CA LYS A 167 -12.90 12.57 -12.61
C LYS A 167 -12.60 11.33 -11.77
N ARG A 168 -11.58 10.56 -12.15
CA ARG A 168 -11.22 9.32 -11.45
C ARG A 168 -10.69 9.58 -10.05
N LEU A 169 -9.84 10.60 -9.87
CA LEU A 169 -9.35 11.00 -8.55
C LEU A 169 -10.47 11.53 -7.66
N THR A 170 -11.42 12.30 -8.19
CA THR A 170 -12.60 12.75 -7.44
C THR A 170 -13.44 11.57 -6.96
N GLN A 171 -13.65 10.54 -7.79
CA GLN A 171 -14.33 9.31 -7.37
C GLN A 171 -13.58 8.58 -6.26
N LEU A 172 -12.25 8.47 -6.36
CA LEU A 172 -11.42 7.89 -5.32
C LEU A 172 -11.56 8.64 -3.99
N LEU A 173 -11.58 9.97 -4.04
CA LEU A 173 -11.73 10.80 -2.84
C LEU A 173 -13.15 10.75 -2.26
N ALA A 174 -14.15 10.29 -3.00
CA ALA A 174 -15.50 10.08 -2.49
C ALA A 174 -15.66 8.73 -1.76
N ASP A 175 -14.67 7.83 -1.86
CA ASP A 175 -14.67 6.54 -1.19
C ASP A 175 -14.29 6.66 0.29
N THR A 176 -14.46 5.58 1.06
CA THR A 176 -14.19 5.44 2.49
C THR A 176 -12.79 5.88 2.91
N GLN A 177 -11.78 5.72 2.05
CA GLN A 177 -10.39 6.14 2.31
C GLN A 177 -10.10 7.57 1.85
N GLY A 178 -11.07 8.24 1.22
CA GLY A 178 -10.89 9.54 0.60
C GLY A 178 -10.51 10.65 1.57
N ASP A 179 -11.03 10.64 2.80
CA ASP A 179 -10.67 11.62 3.83
C ASP A 179 -9.20 11.52 4.24
N ALA A 180 -8.70 10.30 4.46
CA ALA A 180 -7.30 10.08 4.79
C ALA A 180 -6.39 10.56 3.65
N ILE A 181 -6.76 10.29 2.40
CA ILE A 181 -6.02 10.77 1.22
C ILE A 181 -6.05 12.30 1.14
N ARG A 182 -7.22 12.95 1.32
CA ARG A 182 -7.36 14.41 1.30
C ARG A 182 -6.46 15.07 2.33
N GLN A 183 -6.56 14.64 3.59
CA GLN A 183 -5.79 15.19 4.70
C GLN A 183 -4.29 15.03 4.47
N ASP A 184 -3.89 13.87 3.94
CA ASP A 184 -2.49 13.57 3.64
C ASP A 184 -1.94 14.42 2.48
N LEU A 185 -2.73 14.63 1.42
CA LEU A 185 -2.40 15.55 0.32
C LEU A 185 -2.23 16.99 0.80
N ILE A 186 -3.11 17.46 1.69
CA ILE A 186 -3.03 18.80 2.29
C ILE A 186 -1.79 18.92 3.17
N SER A 187 -1.55 17.95 4.06
CA SER A 187 -0.40 17.92 4.95
C SER A 187 0.94 17.91 4.19
N GLY A 188 1.01 17.12 3.11
CA GLY A 188 2.20 16.99 2.27
C GLY A 188 2.28 17.97 1.11
N PHE A 189 1.36 18.92 1.00
CA PHE A 189 1.19 19.78 -0.18
C PHE A 189 2.48 20.49 -0.61
N ASN A 190 3.24 21.01 0.35
CA ASN A 190 4.49 21.74 0.09
C ASN A 190 5.65 20.87 -0.40
N THR A 191 5.53 19.54 -0.30
CA THR A 191 6.54 18.61 -0.85
C THR A 191 6.35 18.36 -2.35
N LEU A 192 5.21 18.79 -2.90
CA LEU A 192 4.82 18.51 -4.28
C LEU A 192 5.34 19.59 -5.23
N PRO A 193 5.67 19.24 -6.49
CA PRO A 193 6.05 20.23 -7.48
C PRO A 193 4.87 21.13 -7.86
N ALA A 194 5.17 22.37 -8.29
CA ALA A 194 4.16 23.41 -8.54
C ALA A 194 3.02 22.98 -9.49
N TRP A 195 3.34 22.21 -10.54
CA TRP A 195 2.34 21.70 -11.48
C TRP A 195 1.35 20.72 -10.82
N MET A 196 1.83 19.90 -9.86
CA MET A 196 0.99 18.94 -9.16
C MET A 196 0.15 19.64 -8.09
N GLN A 197 0.72 20.66 -7.43
CA GLN A 197 -0.02 21.53 -6.52
C GLN A 197 -1.20 22.21 -7.23
N ALA A 198 -1.01 22.70 -8.46
CA ALA A 198 -2.08 23.29 -9.25
C ALA A 198 -3.21 22.27 -9.51
N LEU A 199 -2.87 21.04 -9.90
CA LEU A 199 -3.84 19.98 -10.11
C LEU A 199 -4.58 19.58 -8.83
N ILE A 200 -3.89 19.45 -7.70
CA ILE A 200 -4.50 19.05 -6.43
C ILE A 200 -5.49 20.09 -5.91
N ARG A 201 -5.26 21.38 -6.17
CA ARG A 201 -6.23 22.44 -5.81
C ARG A 201 -7.57 22.30 -6.56
N GLU A 202 -7.59 21.64 -7.71
CA GLU A 202 -8.81 21.36 -8.48
C GLU A 202 -9.59 20.17 -7.89
N LEU A 203 -8.97 19.35 -7.03
CA LEU A 203 -9.63 18.20 -6.41
C LEU A 203 -10.52 18.64 -5.22
N PRO A 204 -11.73 18.06 -5.07
CA PRO A 204 -12.63 18.43 -3.99
C PRO A 204 -12.03 18.22 -2.60
N GLY A 205 -12.03 19.28 -1.78
CA GLY A 205 -11.55 19.23 -0.40
C GLY A 205 -10.02 19.10 -0.25
N CYS A 206 -9.24 19.32 -1.31
CA CYS A 206 -7.78 19.23 -1.29
C CYS A 206 -7.06 20.60 -1.33
N ASN A 207 -7.79 21.71 -1.31
CA ASN A 207 -7.18 23.04 -1.34
C ASN A 207 -6.73 23.48 0.07
N PRO A 208 -5.41 23.58 0.34
CA PRO A 208 -4.91 23.95 1.66
C PRO A 208 -5.32 25.37 2.10
N GLN A 209 -5.64 26.29 1.18
CA GLN A 209 -6.04 27.65 1.54
C GLN A 209 -7.48 27.77 2.07
N ILE A 210 -8.32 26.76 1.87
CA ILE A 210 -9.73 26.76 2.32
C ILE A 210 -9.86 26.26 3.77
N THR A 211 -8.81 25.67 4.35
CA THR A 211 -8.84 25.04 5.69
C THR A 211 -8.38 25.95 6.82
N ALA A 212 -7.99 27.21 6.55
CA ALA A 212 -7.74 28.19 7.60
C ALA A 212 -9.07 28.82 8.07
N PRO A 213 -9.43 28.78 9.36
CA PRO A 213 -10.57 29.54 9.83
C PRO A 213 -10.28 31.04 9.64
N THR A 214 -11.16 31.73 8.92
CA THR A 214 -11.22 33.18 8.87
C THR A 214 -11.45 33.70 10.28
N ASN A 215 -10.37 34.06 10.99
CA ASN A 215 -10.49 34.88 12.19
C ASN A 215 -10.90 36.28 11.72
N GLU A 216 -12.22 36.52 11.66
CA GLU A 216 -12.79 37.86 11.67
C GLU A 216 -12.34 38.55 12.96
N ARG A 217 -11.26 39.32 12.87
CA ARG A 217 -10.95 40.32 13.89
C ARG A 217 -11.99 41.41 13.77
N THR A 218 -12.99 41.34 14.63
CA THR A 218 -13.92 42.42 14.93
C THR A 218 -13.11 43.67 15.29
N LYS A 219 -13.08 44.62 14.36
CA LYS A 219 -12.57 45.97 14.60
C LYS A 219 -13.75 46.76 15.19
N ALA A 220 -13.90 46.69 16.51
CA ALA A 220 -14.77 47.62 17.23
C ALA A 220 -13.97 48.90 17.47
N ALA A 221 -14.40 49.96 16.77
CA ALA A 221 -14.10 51.34 17.09
C ALA A 221 -15.00 51.82 18.23
#